data_AF-A0A4Q7QQ76-F1
#
_entry.id   AF-A0A4Q7QQ76-F1
#
_cell.length_a   1.000
_cell.length_b   1.000
_cell.length_c   1.000
_cell.angle_alpha   90.00
_cell.angle_beta   90.00
_cell.angle_gamma   90.00
#
_symmetry.space_group_name_H-M   'P 1'
#
loop_
_entity.id
_entity.type
_entity.pdbx_description
1 polymer ?
#
loop_
_entity_poly.entity_id
_entity_poly.type
_entity_poly.pdbx_seq_one_letter_code
_entity_poly.pdbx_strand_id
1 'polypeptide(L)'
;MNTNQKAMELLEEHNIEAALKLFRKAVLEKRGVQSLTNLAWVYLHEEDEIENALTLIQEAINLNPKSHFPYSLCGELILKMEKYEESLHPLLTSISIQPSSATYHNLGVAKYHLGEPAEAAMYFGLAEGKSDFTLFNQVKCLIVSRQLAEAKKILATFNENDDDFIGEVDLAELYAELELYKEAVHWYDKGWGIYYKQPDWIAWYVHSLIKTNQKMRAQKIINEVIQLKKEELVEAYEEKIDEDWSVQDKQQNIIQLSNEIKEYQTMIERVSAGVLPQLTFEPSPETGCYLFGCKRHGHPEYED
;
A
#
# COMPACT_ATOMS: atom_id res chain seq x y z
N MET A 1 0.90 -10.18 36.25
CA MET A 1 1.24 -9.51 34.98
C MET A 1 2.73 -9.28 34.91
N ASN A 2 3.43 -9.94 34.00
CA ASN A 2 4.87 -9.72 33.82
C ASN A 2 5.13 -8.37 33.09
N THR A 3 6.40 -7.97 32.98
CA THR A 3 6.78 -6.70 32.35
C THR A 3 6.31 -6.60 30.91
N ASN A 4 6.31 -7.71 30.16
CA ASN A 4 5.82 -7.77 28.79
C ASN A 4 4.31 -7.48 28.70
N GLN A 5 3.50 -8.16 29.50
CA GLN A 5 2.04 -7.97 29.50
C GLN A 5 1.65 -6.53 29.85
N LYS A 6 2.38 -5.88 30.78
CA LYS A 6 2.20 -4.45 31.08
C LYS A 6 2.56 -3.55 29.89
N ALA A 7 3.64 -3.87 29.19
CA ALA A 7 4.06 -3.13 28.01
C ALA A 7 3.01 -3.26 26.88
N MET A 8 2.48 -4.46 26.66
CA MET A 8 1.43 -4.74 25.69
C MET A 8 0.14 -3.97 25.99
N GLU A 9 -0.30 -3.93 27.24
CA GLU A 9 -1.51 -3.18 27.62
C GLU A 9 -1.35 -1.67 27.38
N LEU A 10 -0.18 -1.10 27.72
CA LEU A 10 0.10 0.31 27.43
C LEU A 10 0.18 0.60 25.92
N LEU A 11 0.70 -0.36 25.14
CA LEU A 11 0.74 -0.25 23.68
C LEU A 11 -0.68 -0.27 23.09
N GLU A 12 -1.56 -1.15 23.59
CA GLU A 12 -2.98 -1.20 23.23
C GLU A 12 -3.73 0.08 23.61
N GLU A 13 -3.33 0.75 24.70
CA GLU A 13 -3.84 2.06 25.12
C GLU A 13 -3.23 3.25 24.36
N HIS A 14 -2.41 3.01 23.32
CA HIS A 14 -1.65 4.02 22.58
C HIS A 14 -0.71 4.88 23.44
N ASN A 15 -0.31 4.38 24.62
CA ASN A 15 0.69 5.02 25.48
C ASN A 15 2.10 4.54 25.12
N ILE A 16 2.55 4.92 23.92
CA ILE A 16 3.79 4.45 23.30
C ILE A 16 5.02 4.71 24.16
N GLU A 17 5.16 5.92 24.72
CA GLU A 17 6.33 6.28 25.52
C GLU A 17 6.46 5.39 26.77
N ALA A 18 5.35 5.10 27.45
CA ALA A 18 5.35 4.24 28.63
C ALA A 18 5.52 2.76 28.25
N ALA A 19 4.89 2.30 27.17
CA ALA A 19 5.08 0.96 26.64
C ALA A 19 6.55 0.71 26.28
N LEU A 20 7.18 1.64 25.57
CA LEU A 20 8.58 1.56 25.16
C LEU A 20 9.53 1.46 26.35
N LYS A 21 9.30 2.24 27.42
CA LYS A 21 10.06 2.11 28.68
C LYS A 21 9.96 0.70 29.26
N LEU A 22 8.78 0.08 29.20
CA LEU A 22 8.59 -1.28 29.69
C LEU A 22 9.18 -2.35 28.75
N PHE A 23 9.13 -2.18 27.43
CA PHE A 23 9.81 -3.08 26.50
C PHE A 23 11.33 -3.04 26.67
N ARG A 24 11.91 -1.83 26.83
CA ARG A 24 13.33 -1.66 27.19
C ARG A 24 13.65 -2.34 28.52
N LYS A 25 12.79 -2.19 29.53
CA LYS A 25 12.94 -2.87 30.82
C LYS A 25 12.87 -4.39 30.68
N ALA A 26 11.98 -4.93 29.84
CA ALA A 26 11.85 -6.36 29.61
C ALA A 26 13.15 -6.96 29.02
N VAL A 27 13.79 -6.25 28.07
CA VAL A 27 15.09 -6.64 27.52
C VAL A 27 16.20 -6.62 28.57
N LEU A 28 16.18 -5.66 29.51
CA LEU A 28 17.13 -5.61 30.62
C LEU A 28 16.92 -6.73 31.65
N GLU A 29 15.67 -7.16 31.87
CA GLU A 29 15.33 -8.21 32.82
C GLU A 29 15.62 -9.63 32.29
N LYS A 30 15.21 -9.92 31.05
CA LYS A 30 15.52 -11.17 30.36
C LYS A 30 15.74 -10.87 28.88
N ARG A 31 17.01 -10.76 28.47
CA ARG A 31 17.39 -10.57 27.07
C ARG A 31 17.22 -11.87 26.28
N GLY A 32 16.01 -12.11 25.77
CA GLY A 32 15.67 -13.33 25.02
C GLY A 32 14.81 -13.04 23.79
N VAL A 33 14.42 -14.10 23.07
CA VAL A 33 13.67 -14.02 21.81
C VAL A 33 12.47 -13.07 21.91
N GLN A 34 11.60 -13.27 22.89
CA GLN A 34 10.40 -12.44 23.06
C GLN A 34 10.71 -10.98 23.33
N SER A 35 11.58 -10.67 24.30
CA SER A 35 11.85 -9.28 24.67
C SER A 35 12.53 -8.51 23.53
N LEU A 36 13.46 -9.17 22.82
CA LEU A 36 14.19 -8.58 21.71
C LEU A 36 13.26 -8.34 20.52
N THR A 37 12.42 -9.31 20.18
CA THR A 37 11.47 -9.21 19.06
C THR A 37 10.42 -8.14 19.34
N ASN A 38 9.84 -8.11 20.54
CA ASN A 38 8.81 -7.12 20.88
C ASN A 38 9.37 -5.70 20.89
N LEU A 39 10.58 -5.49 21.43
CA LEU A 39 11.22 -4.18 21.39
C LEU A 39 11.61 -3.77 19.95
N ALA A 40 12.10 -4.70 19.13
CA ALA A 40 12.42 -4.45 17.73
C ALA A 40 11.16 -4.03 16.94
N TRP A 41 10.02 -4.69 17.20
CA TRP A 41 8.75 -4.34 16.57
C TRP A 41 8.33 -2.91 16.90
N VAL A 42 8.42 -2.52 18.18
CA VAL A 42 8.07 -1.15 18.60
C VAL A 42 9.03 -0.12 18.00
N TYR A 43 10.34 -0.40 17.96
CA TYR A 43 11.28 0.50 17.29
C TYR A 43 10.98 0.69 15.82
N LEU A 44 10.58 -0.36 15.12
CA LEU A 44 10.21 -0.23 13.72
C LEU A 44 8.92 0.58 13.53
N HIS A 45 7.86 0.26 14.28
CA HIS A 45 6.51 0.75 13.96
C HIS A 45 6.11 2.02 14.66
N GLU A 46 6.71 2.31 15.82
CA GLU A 46 6.30 3.45 16.66
C GLU A 46 7.37 4.55 16.71
N GLU A 47 8.65 4.22 16.45
CA GLU A 47 9.77 5.16 16.55
C GLU A 47 10.54 5.34 15.23
N ASP A 48 10.24 4.54 14.19
CA ASP A 48 10.95 4.52 12.90
C ASP A 48 12.49 4.32 13.02
N GLU A 49 12.93 3.66 14.10
CA GLU A 49 14.34 3.38 14.38
C GLU A 49 14.77 2.03 13.74
N ILE A 50 14.83 2.00 12.40
CA ILE A 50 15.09 0.78 11.60
C ILE A 50 16.41 0.09 12.00
N GLU A 51 17.50 0.82 12.21
CA GLU A 51 18.81 0.24 12.55
C GLU A 51 18.83 -0.39 13.95
N ASN A 52 18.14 0.24 14.91
CA ASN A 52 18.03 -0.30 16.27
C ASN A 52 17.16 -1.57 16.27
N ALA A 53 16.05 -1.56 15.53
CA ALA A 53 15.20 -2.72 15.34
C ALA A 53 15.96 -3.88 14.67
N LEU A 54 16.73 -3.59 13.61
CA LEU A 54 17.54 -4.60 12.91
C LEU A 54 18.61 -5.23 13.82
N THR A 55 19.27 -4.42 14.66
CA THR A 55 20.26 -4.93 15.61
C THR A 55 19.64 -5.92 16.61
N LEU A 56 18.48 -5.57 17.16
CA LEU A 56 17.76 -6.42 18.12
C LEU A 56 17.22 -7.69 17.47
N ILE A 57 16.69 -7.61 16.24
CA ILE A 57 16.10 -8.77 15.57
C ILE A 57 17.17 -9.78 15.14
N GLN A 58 18.34 -9.31 14.72
CA GLN A 58 19.48 -10.18 14.43
C GLN A 58 19.95 -10.91 15.68
N GLU A 59 19.97 -10.23 16.83
CA GLU A 59 20.25 -10.88 18.11
C GLU A 59 19.19 -11.93 18.47
N ALA A 60 17.89 -11.62 18.29
CA ALA A 60 16.82 -12.57 18.53
C ALA A 60 16.94 -13.83 17.65
N ILE A 61 17.29 -13.67 16.37
CA ILE A 61 17.51 -14.77 15.42
C ILE A 61 18.72 -15.62 15.82
N ASN A 62 19.79 -15.01 16.33
CA ASN A 62 20.99 -15.73 16.81
C ASN A 62 20.71 -16.65 18.01
N LEU A 63 19.60 -16.44 18.72
CA LEU A 63 19.12 -17.34 19.77
C LEU A 63 18.42 -18.60 19.22
N ASN A 64 18.36 -18.76 17.89
CA ASN A 64 17.69 -19.86 17.17
C ASN A 64 16.22 -20.03 17.59
N PRO A 65 15.38 -19.00 17.36
CA PRO A 65 13.99 -19.04 17.79
C PRO A 65 13.21 -20.11 17.03
N LYS A 66 12.29 -20.79 17.73
CA LYS A 66 11.36 -21.76 17.12
C LYS A 66 10.10 -21.09 16.55
N SER A 67 9.92 -19.80 16.81
CA SER A 67 8.81 -19.00 16.29
C SER A 67 9.21 -18.31 14.99
N HIS A 68 8.24 -18.11 14.11
CA HIS A 68 8.42 -17.41 12.85
C HIS A 68 8.52 -15.87 13.03
N PHE A 69 8.05 -15.31 14.15
CA PHE A 69 7.97 -13.86 14.38
C PHE A 69 9.29 -13.11 14.14
N PRO A 70 10.45 -13.55 14.70
CA PRO A 70 11.69 -12.81 14.51
C PRO A 70 12.14 -12.79 13.04
N TYR A 71 11.90 -13.88 12.32
CA TYR A 71 12.23 -14.01 10.91
C TYR A 71 11.31 -13.17 10.03
N SER A 72 10.00 -13.16 10.28
CA SER A 72 9.05 -12.28 9.58
C SER A 72 9.40 -10.81 9.75
N LEU A 73 9.64 -10.37 11.00
CA LEU A 73 9.98 -8.99 11.30
C LEU A 73 11.33 -8.59 10.69
N CYS A 74 12.32 -9.49 10.68
CA CYS A 74 13.60 -9.26 10.01
C CYS A 74 13.42 -9.08 8.50
N GLY A 75 12.60 -9.93 7.86
CA GLY A 75 12.29 -9.79 6.44
C GLY A 75 11.61 -8.46 6.11
N GLU A 76 10.64 -8.04 6.92
CA GLU A 76 9.95 -6.76 6.76
C GLU A 76 10.91 -5.56 6.94
N LEU A 77 11.76 -5.58 7.97
CA LEU A 77 12.80 -4.57 8.19
C LEU A 77 13.69 -4.40 6.96
N ILE A 78 14.16 -5.52 6.41
CA ILE A 78 15.07 -5.51 5.26
C ILE A 78 14.35 -5.01 3.99
N LEU A 79 13.06 -5.30 3.83
CA LEU A 79 12.24 -4.73 2.75
C LEU A 79 12.08 -3.22 2.86
N LYS A 80 11.86 -2.69 4.06
CA LYS A 80 11.79 -1.24 4.30
C LYS A 80 13.12 -0.53 4.02
N MET A 81 14.23 -1.25 4.10
CA MET A 81 15.55 -0.78 3.65
C MET A 81 15.79 -0.97 2.14
N GLU A 82 14.78 -1.40 1.38
CA GLU A 82 14.83 -1.69 -0.06
C GLU A 82 15.87 -2.76 -0.46
N LYS A 83 16.24 -3.62 0.50
CA LYS A 83 17.21 -4.70 0.29
C LYS A 83 16.51 -5.99 -0.10
N TYR A 84 15.83 -5.98 -1.24
CA TYR A 84 14.89 -7.01 -1.66
C TYR A 84 15.48 -8.43 -1.68
N GLU A 85 16.68 -8.61 -2.22
CA GLU A 85 17.37 -9.92 -2.26
C GLU A 85 17.70 -10.45 -0.87
N GLU A 86 18.21 -9.59 0.02
CA GLU A 86 18.56 -9.97 1.40
C GLU A 86 17.32 -10.37 2.22
N SER A 87 16.13 -9.84 1.87
CA SER A 87 14.87 -10.14 2.57
C SER A 87 14.37 -11.56 2.32
N LEU A 88 14.75 -12.20 1.21
CA LEU A 88 14.23 -13.51 0.81
C LEU A 88 14.53 -14.59 1.84
N HIS A 89 15.76 -14.63 2.35
CA HIS A 89 16.19 -15.65 3.31
C HIS A 89 15.37 -15.64 4.62
N PRO A 90 15.25 -14.51 5.36
CA PRO A 90 14.42 -14.47 6.57
C PRO A 90 12.94 -14.71 6.29
N LEU A 91 12.38 -14.18 5.19
CA LEU A 91 10.97 -14.42 4.83
C LEU A 91 10.68 -15.90 4.52
N LEU A 92 11.53 -16.56 3.72
CA LEU A 92 11.40 -17.99 3.41
C LEU A 92 11.59 -18.86 4.66
N THR A 93 12.54 -18.48 5.53
CA THR A 93 12.73 -19.17 6.82
C THR A 93 11.48 -19.07 7.68
N SER A 94 10.89 -17.87 7.78
CA SER A 94 9.65 -17.65 8.51
C SER A 94 8.52 -18.57 8.01
N ILE A 95 8.27 -18.61 6.69
CA ILE A 95 7.23 -19.47 6.09
C ILE A 95 7.50 -20.96 6.35
N SER A 96 8.77 -21.39 6.36
CA SER A 96 9.12 -22.79 6.65
C SER A 96 8.79 -23.21 8.08
N ILE A 97 8.77 -22.26 9.03
CA ILE A 97 8.38 -22.48 10.42
C ILE A 97 6.86 -22.44 10.53
N GLN A 98 6.26 -21.34 10.06
CA GLN A 98 4.82 -21.14 10.04
C GLN A 98 4.46 -20.11 8.95
N PRO A 99 3.64 -20.52 7.96
CA PRO A 99 3.10 -19.58 6.97
C PRO A 99 2.25 -18.48 7.62
N SER A 100 2.34 -17.26 7.08
CA SER A 100 1.44 -16.16 7.44
C SER A 100 1.16 -15.28 6.23
N SER A 101 -0.02 -14.65 6.22
CA SER A 101 -0.49 -13.80 5.13
C SER A 101 0.50 -12.67 4.82
N ALA A 102 0.88 -11.89 5.84
CA ALA A 102 1.83 -10.79 5.72
C ALA A 102 3.22 -11.24 5.21
N THR A 103 3.69 -12.42 5.61
CA THR A 103 5.00 -12.91 5.13
C THR A 103 4.95 -13.33 3.65
N TYR A 104 3.84 -13.92 3.20
CA TYR A 104 3.64 -14.18 1.77
C TYR A 104 3.48 -12.89 0.97
N HIS A 105 2.74 -11.90 1.48
CA HIS A 105 2.66 -10.58 0.87
C HIS A 105 4.05 -9.96 0.70
N ASN A 106 4.85 -9.98 1.75
CA ASN A 106 6.21 -9.42 1.76
C ASN A 106 7.15 -10.14 0.79
N LEU A 107 7.02 -11.46 0.62
CA LEU A 107 7.71 -12.15 -0.48
C LEU A 107 7.25 -11.68 -1.85
N GLY A 108 5.95 -11.43 -2.03
CA GLY A 108 5.40 -10.84 -3.24
C GLY A 108 6.05 -9.50 -3.58
N VAL A 109 6.16 -8.62 -2.59
CA VAL A 109 6.86 -7.32 -2.70
C VAL A 109 8.32 -7.52 -3.10
N ALA A 110 9.07 -8.37 -2.37
CA ALA A 110 10.47 -8.66 -2.68
C ALA A 110 10.65 -9.09 -4.14
N LYS A 111 9.83 -10.05 -4.59
CA LYS A 111 9.89 -10.62 -5.92
C LYS A 111 9.51 -9.63 -7.02
N TYR A 112 8.56 -8.73 -6.75
CA TYR A 112 8.22 -7.68 -7.71
C TYR A 112 9.43 -6.76 -7.96
N HIS A 113 10.07 -6.25 -6.90
CA HIS A 113 11.21 -5.36 -7.03
C HIS A 113 12.48 -6.03 -7.58
N LEU A 114 12.59 -7.36 -7.45
CA LEU A 114 13.62 -8.16 -8.12
C LEU A 114 13.35 -8.39 -9.61
N GLY A 115 12.23 -7.87 -10.15
CA GLY A 115 11.87 -8.01 -11.56
C GLY A 115 11.21 -9.34 -11.89
N GLU A 116 10.62 -10.01 -10.89
CA GLU A 116 9.99 -11.33 -11.00
C GLU A 116 8.47 -11.26 -10.76
N PRO A 117 7.70 -10.51 -11.57
CA PRO A 117 6.28 -10.25 -11.32
C PRO A 117 5.40 -11.50 -11.37
N ALA A 118 5.80 -12.55 -12.11
CA ALA A 118 5.07 -13.81 -12.11
C ALA A 118 5.16 -14.53 -10.76
N GLU A 119 6.35 -14.54 -10.14
CA GLU A 119 6.55 -15.09 -8.79
C GLU A 119 5.90 -14.20 -7.74
N ALA A 120 5.97 -12.88 -7.89
CA ALA A 120 5.27 -11.93 -7.03
C ALA A 120 3.76 -12.23 -6.96
N ALA A 121 3.12 -12.37 -8.12
CA ALA A 121 1.71 -12.75 -8.23
C ALA A 121 1.40 -14.10 -7.56
N MET A 122 2.32 -15.08 -7.65
CA MET A 122 2.16 -16.36 -6.96
C MET A 122 2.18 -16.17 -5.44
N TYR A 123 3.12 -15.40 -4.89
CA TYR A 123 3.23 -15.17 -3.44
C TYR A 123 2.07 -14.34 -2.88
N PHE A 124 1.67 -13.24 -3.54
CA PHE A 124 0.41 -12.56 -3.22
C PHE A 124 -0.78 -13.54 -3.30
N GLY A 125 -0.71 -14.49 -4.23
CA GLY A 125 -1.62 -15.60 -4.40
C GLY A 125 -1.74 -16.56 -3.21
N LEU A 126 -0.69 -16.69 -2.40
CA LEU A 126 -0.60 -17.63 -1.27
C LEU A 126 -0.96 -17.00 0.09
N ALA A 127 -1.04 -15.67 0.17
CA ALA A 127 -1.52 -14.98 1.35
C ALA A 127 -2.95 -15.45 1.70
N GLU A 128 -3.17 -15.96 2.90
CA GLU A 128 -4.51 -16.37 3.36
C GLU A 128 -5.33 -15.16 3.82
N GLY A 129 -6.64 -15.18 3.61
CA GLY A 129 -7.52 -14.06 3.99
C GLY A 129 -7.13 -12.74 3.33
N LYS A 130 -6.64 -12.81 2.08
CA LYS A 130 -6.10 -11.67 1.32
C LYS A 130 -6.99 -10.45 1.45
N SER A 131 -6.35 -9.34 1.78
CA SER A 131 -6.96 -8.03 1.63
C SER A 131 -7.19 -7.71 0.16
N ASP A 132 -8.13 -6.82 -0.10
CA ASP A 132 -8.36 -6.26 -1.43
C ASP A 132 -7.09 -5.59 -1.95
N PHE A 133 -6.29 -5.00 -1.06
CA PHE A 133 -4.94 -4.49 -1.35
C PHE A 133 -3.98 -5.60 -1.84
N THR A 134 -3.93 -6.76 -1.18
CA THR A 134 -3.14 -7.91 -1.63
C THR A 134 -3.62 -8.44 -2.98
N LEU A 135 -4.94 -8.49 -3.20
CA LEU A 135 -5.52 -8.88 -4.48
C LEU A 135 -5.16 -7.89 -5.59
N PHE A 136 -5.15 -6.59 -5.30
CA PHE A 136 -4.75 -5.55 -6.25
C PHE A 136 -3.31 -5.77 -6.69
N ASN A 137 -2.39 -5.97 -5.74
CA ASN A 137 -0.98 -6.25 -6.03
C ASN A 137 -0.83 -7.53 -6.86
N GLN A 138 -1.61 -8.57 -6.55
CA GLN A 138 -1.64 -9.81 -7.33
C GLN A 138 -2.06 -9.56 -8.79
N VAL A 139 -3.17 -8.84 -9.02
CA VAL A 139 -3.69 -8.55 -10.36
C VAL A 139 -2.70 -7.72 -11.16
N LYS A 140 -2.11 -6.67 -10.57
CA LYS A 140 -1.09 -5.83 -11.21
C LYS A 140 0.12 -6.67 -11.65
N CYS A 141 0.62 -7.55 -10.79
CA CYS A 141 1.73 -8.45 -11.13
C CYS A 141 1.36 -9.43 -12.26
N LEU A 142 0.13 -9.94 -12.29
CA LEU A 142 -0.37 -10.79 -13.38
C LEU A 142 -0.47 -10.03 -14.71
N ILE A 143 -0.90 -8.75 -14.69
CA ILE A 143 -0.95 -7.89 -15.88
C ILE A 143 0.46 -7.68 -16.44
N VAL A 144 1.41 -7.27 -15.59
CA VAL A 144 2.81 -7.03 -15.97
C VAL A 144 3.45 -8.30 -16.54
N SER A 145 3.21 -9.45 -15.91
CA SER A 145 3.69 -10.76 -16.38
C SER A 145 2.87 -11.36 -17.54
N ARG A 146 1.90 -10.63 -18.11
CA ARG A 146 1.05 -11.03 -19.25
C ARG A 146 0.15 -12.25 -18.99
N GLN A 147 -0.14 -12.56 -17.73
CA GLN A 147 -1.04 -13.63 -17.31
C GLN A 147 -2.50 -13.15 -17.22
N LEU A 148 -3.02 -12.62 -18.35
CA LEU A 148 -4.27 -11.85 -18.38
C LEU A 148 -5.52 -12.66 -18.02
N ALA A 149 -5.52 -13.97 -18.28
CA ALA A 149 -6.68 -14.82 -17.96
C ALA A 149 -6.87 -14.98 -16.46
N GLU A 150 -5.79 -15.21 -15.71
CA GLU A 150 -5.85 -15.32 -14.25
C GLU A 150 -6.12 -13.94 -13.63
N ALA A 151 -5.51 -12.87 -14.17
CA ALA A 151 -5.78 -11.49 -13.74
C ALA A 151 -7.28 -11.17 -13.78
N LYS A 152 -7.96 -11.51 -14.89
CA LYS A 152 -9.41 -11.29 -15.05
C LYS A 152 -10.25 -12.11 -14.08
N LYS A 153 -9.82 -13.33 -13.77
CA LYS A 153 -10.53 -14.21 -12.83
C LYS A 153 -10.47 -13.65 -11.41
N ILE A 154 -9.32 -13.13 -10.99
CA ILE A 154 -9.15 -12.51 -9.66
C ILE A 154 -9.85 -11.16 -9.61
N LEU A 155 -9.74 -10.35 -10.67
CA LEU A 155 -10.42 -9.05 -10.75
C LEU A 155 -11.94 -9.17 -10.56
N ALA A 156 -12.55 -10.28 -10.96
CA ALA A 156 -13.98 -10.54 -10.78
C ALA A 156 -14.38 -10.89 -9.33
N THR A 157 -13.43 -11.04 -8.41
CA THR A 157 -13.73 -11.36 -6.99
C THR A 157 -13.83 -10.13 -6.10
N PHE A 158 -13.37 -8.96 -6.55
CA PHE A 158 -13.48 -7.69 -5.82
C PHE A 158 -14.93 -7.34 -5.53
N ASN A 159 -15.21 -6.86 -4.32
CA ASN A 159 -16.54 -6.51 -3.85
C ASN A 159 -16.53 -5.16 -3.14
N GLU A 160 -17.35 -4.23 -3.62
CA GLU A 160 -17.46 -2.86 -3.05
C GLU A 160 -17.95 -2.78 -1.61
N ASN A 161 -18.45 -3.89 -1.06
CA ASN A 161 -18.91 -3.96 0.33
C ASN A 161 -17.84 -4.53 1.28
N ASP A 162 -16.66 -4.87 0.77
CA ASP A 162 -15.57 -5.35 1.61
C ASP A 162 -15.04 -4.18 2.45
N ASP A 163 -14.74 -4.43 3.73
CA ASP A 163 -14.33 -3.39 4.69
C ASP A 163 -13.02 -2.70 4.26
N ASP A 164 -12.20 -3.40 3.47
CA ASP A 164 -10.92 -2.97 2.94
C ASP A 164 -10.93 -2.77 1.41
N PHE A 165 -12.10 -2.47 0.83
CA PHE A 165 -12.27 -2.23 -0.59
C PHE A 165 -11.23 -1.24 -1.14
N ILE A 166 -10.51 -1.62 -2.19
CA ILE A 166 -9.41 -0.80 -2.76
C ILE A 166 -9.86 0.56 -3.27
N GLY A 167 -11.14 0.72 -3.62
CA GLY A 167 -11.67 1.96 -4.18
C GLY A 167 -12.05 1.85 -5.65
N GLU A 168 -12.98 2.69 -6.08
CA GLU A 168 -13.59 2.58 -7.40
C GLU A 168 -12.63 2.95 -8.54
N VAL A 169 -11.75 3.94 -8.33
CA VAL A 169 -10.80 4.39 -9.36
C VAL A 169 -9.71 3.34 -9.59
N ASP A 170 -9.11 2.81 -8.52
CA ASP A 170 -8.10 1.75 -8.62
C ASP A 170 -8.67 0.49 -9.28
N LEU A 171 -9.89 0.11 -8.92
CA LEU A 171 -10.58 -1.01 -9.54
C LEU A 171 -10.88 -0.72 -11.04
N ALA A 172 -11.32 0.49 -11.38
CA ALA A 172 -11.56 0.89 -12.76
C ALA A 172 -10.30 0.83 -13.63
N GLU A 173 -9.15 1.23 -13.08
CA GLU A 173 -7.86 1.17 -13.76
C GLU A 173 -7.43 -0.27 -14.05
N LEU A 174 -7.63 -1.20 -13.11
CA LEU A 174 -7.40 -2.63 -13.37
C LEU A 174 -8.27 -3.17 -14.53
N TYR A 175 -9.56 -2.80 -14.56
CA TYR A 175 -10.44 -3.14 -15.67
C TYR A 175 -9.96 -2.52 -17.00
N ALA A 176 -9.51 -1.27 -16.97
CA ALA A 176 -9.02 -0.56 -18.15
C ALA A 176 -7.73 -1.19 -18.72
N GLU A 177 -6.77 -1.55 -17.86
CA GLU A 177 -5.54 -2.25 -18.26
C GLU A 177 -5.80 -3.63 -18.89
N LEU A 178 -6.86 -4.30 -18.46
CA LEU A 178 -7.29 -5.60 -19.00
C LEU A 178 -8.23 -5.49 -20.22
N GLU A 179 -8.39 -4.27 -20.75
CA GLU A 179 -9.23 -3.90 -21.90
C GLU A 179 -10.73 -4.18 -21.68
N LEU A 180 -11.16 -4.24 -20.42
CA LEU A 180 -12.54 -4.41 -20.00
C LEU A 180 -13.20 -3.03 -19.82
N TYR A 181 -13.27 -2.29 -20.92
CA TYR A 181 -13.59 -0.86 -20.88
C TYR A 181 -15.02 -0.54 -20.44
N LYS A 182 -15.97 -1.49 -20.56
CA LYS A 182 -17.36 -1.25 -20.10
C LYS A 182 -17.43 -1.26 -18.58
N GLU A 183 -16.77 -2.23 -17.98
CA GLU A 183 -16.61 -2.39 -16.55
C GLU A 183 -15.79 -1.25 -15.97
N ALA A 184 -14.70 -0.85 -16.64
CA ALA A 184 -13.91 0.33 -16.26
C ALA A 184 -14.78 1.60 -16.22
N VAL A 185 -15.59 1.86 -17.26
CA VAL A 185 -16.53 3.01 -17.26
C VAL A 185 -17.52 2.93 -16.11
N HIS A 186 -18.05 1.75 -15.79
CA HIS A 186 -18.97 1.58 -14.65
C HIS A 186 -18.31 2.00 -13.33
N TRP A 187 -17.07 1.59 -13.09
CA TRP A 187 -16.35 1.91 -11.86
C TRP A 187 -15.90 3.37 -11.81
N TYR A 188 -15.43 3.94 -12.92
CA TYR A 188 -15.18 5.39 -12.99
C TYR A 188 -16.45 6.22 -12.73
N ASP A 189 -17.61 5.75 -13.20
CA ASP A 189 -18.89 6.42 -12.93
C ASP A 189 -19.22 6.44 -11.43
N LYS A 190 -18.94 5.35 -10.72
CA LYS A 190 -19.12 5.28 -9.26
C LYS A 190 -18.12 6.17 -8.52
N GLY A 191 -16.85 6.16 -8.92
CA GLY A 191 -15.80 7.00 -8.33
C GLY A 191 -15.94 8.50 -8.62
N TRP A 192 -16.74 8.89 -9.62
CA TRP A 192 -16.84 10.29 -10.07
C TRP A 192 -17.16 11.29 -8.95
N GLY A 193 -18.04 10.93 -8.02
CA GLY A 193 -18.43 11.80 -6.91
C GLY A 193 -17.48 11.79 -5.71
N ILE A 194 -16.54 10.86 -5.67
CA ILE A 194 -15.73 10.52 -4.48
C ILE A 194 -14.33 11.09 -4.61
N TYR A 195 -13.69 10.88 -5.77
CA TYR A 195 -12.28 11.21 -5.96
C TYR A 195 -12.08 12.61 -6.54
N TYR A 196 -10.94 13.23 -6.19
CA TYR A 196 -10.48 14.45 -6.83
C TYR A 196 -10.07 14.16 -8.29
N LYS A 197 -10.37 15.10 -9.19
CA LYS A 197 -10.25 14.89 -10.63
C LYS A 197 -8.81 15.18 -11.02
N GLN A 198 -7.97 14.17 -10.84
CA GLN A 198 -6.57 14.17 -11.25
C GLN A 198 -6.46 13.81 -12.74
N PRO A 199 -5.51 14.41 -13.49
CA PRO A 199 -5.38 14.14 -14.92
C PRO A 199 -5.21 12.66 -15.27
N ASP A 200 -4.53 11.90 -14.40
CA ASP A 200 -4.14 10.52 -14.69
C ASP A 200 -5.34 9.58 -14.85
N TRP A 201 -6.16 9.43 -13.81
CA TRP A 201 -7.32 8.55 -13.88
C TRP A 201 -8.41 9.09 -14.82
N ILE A 202 -8.53 10.42 -14.97
CA ILE A 202 -9.45 11.02 -15.93
C ILE A 202 -9.06 10.66 -17.37
N ALA A 203 -7.76 10.60 -17.68
CA ALA A 203 -7.29 10.17 -18.99
C ALA A 203 -7.71 8.72 -19.29
N TRP A 204 -7.58 7.83 -18.31
CA TRP A 204 -8.02 6.43 -18.45
C TRP A 204 -9.55 6.28 -18.51
N TYR A 205 -10.29 7.13 -17.81
CA TYR A 205 -11.75 7.19 -17.93
C TYR A 205 -12.19 7.65 -19.32
N VAL A 206 -11.61 8.75 -19.82
CA VAL A 206 -11.83 9.23 -21.20
C VAL A 206 -11.45 8.19 -22.23
N HIS A 207 -10.34 7.49 -22.02
CA HIS A 207 -9.92 6.39 -22.89
C HIS A 207 -10.98 5.28 -22.96
N SER A 208 -11.45 4.84 -21.79
CA SER A 208 -12.47 3.78 -21.67
C SER A 208 -13.80 4.21 -22.31
N LEU A 209 -14.19 5.48 -22.20
CA LEU A 209 -15.34 6.05 -22.90
C LEU A 209 -15.16 6.04 -24.43
N ILE A 210 -13.99 6.43 -24.93
CA ILE A 210 -13.71 6.41 -26.37
C ILE A 210 -13.75 4.98 -26.90
N LYS A 211 -13.15 4.03 -26.18
CA LYS A 211 -13.14 2.60 -26.54
C LYS A 211 -14.54 1.97 -26.52
N THR A 212 -15.46 2.53 -25.74
CA THR A 212 -16.88 2.12 -25.70
C THR A 212 -17.77 2.99 -26.61
N ASN A 213 -17.19 3.75 -27.54
CA ASN A 213 -17.89 4.60 -28.51
C ASN A 213 -18.74 5.73 -27.88
N GLN A 214 -18.34 6.21 -26.70
CA GLN A 214 -18.99 7.28 -25.94
C GLN A 214 -18.23 8.62 -26.01
N LYS A 215 -17.67 8.96 -27.19
CA LYS A 215 -16.84 10.18 -27.36
C LYS A 215 -17.54 11.48 -26.95
N MET A 216 -18.84 11.60 -27.21
CA MET A 216 -19.63 12.78 -26.79
C MET A 216 -19.69 12.91 -25.26
N ARG A 217 -19.79 11.78 -24.55
CA ARG A 217 -19.78 11.74 -23.09
C ARG A 217 -18.41 12.13 -22.54
N ALA A 218 -17.34 11.61 -23.15
CA ALA A 218 -15.97 12.00 -22.81
C ALA A 218 -15.75 13.51 -22.95
N GLN A 219 -16.26 14.13 -24.02
CA GLN A 219 -16.19 15.59 -24.20
C GLN A 219 -16.94 16.35 -23.11
N LYS A 220 -18.12 15.87 -22.72
CA LYS A 220 -18.90 16.47 -21.64
C LYS A 220 -18.13 16.43 -20.31
N ILE A 221 -17.55 15.28 -19.98
CA ILE A 221 -16.73 15.08 -18.79
C ILE A 221 -15.53 16.03 -18.78
N ILE A 222 -14.78 16.12 -19.87
CA ILE A 222 -13.63 17.03 -19.94
C ILE A 222 -14.05 18.49 -19.78
N ASN A 223 -15.16 18.90 -20.39
CA ASN A 223 -15.67 20.26 -20.23
C ASN A 223 -16.09 20.55 -18.77
N GLU A 224 -16.70 19.57 -18.10
CA GLU A 224 -17.06 19.64 -16.68
C GLU A 224 -15.82 19.79 -15.80
N VAL A 225 -14.79 18.95 -15.99
CA VAL A 225 -13.53 19.05 -15.22
C VAL A 225 -12.84 20.39 -15.47
N ILE A 226 -12.73 20.84 -16.72
CA ILE A 226 -12.12 22.14 -17.03
C ILE A 226 -12.87 23.27 -16.34
N GLN A 227 -14.20 23.20 -16.26
CA GLN A 227 -14.98 24.23 -15.58
C GLN A 227 -14.71 24.22 -14.07
N LEU A 228 -14.71 23.05 -13.43
CA LEU A 228 -14.35 22.90 -12.02
C LEU A 228 -12.96 23.47 -11.72
N LYS A 229 -11.96 23.11 -12.53
CA LYS A 229 -10.59 23.61 -12.36
C LYS A 229 -10.46 25.12 -12.56
N LYS A 230 -11.28 25.72 -13.44
CA LYS A 230 -11.31 27.18 -13.60
C LYS A 230 -11.91 27.86 -12.39
N GLU A 231 -12.92 27.27 -11.77
CA GLU A 231 -13.51 27.76 -10.52
C GLU A 231 -12.48 27.67 -9.38
N GLU A 232 -11.83 26.52 -9.20
CA GLU A 232 -10.70 26.34 -8.26
C GLU A 232 -9.58 27.37 -8.51
N LEU A 233 -9.25 27.65 -9.77
CA LEU A 233 -8.23 28.64 -10.12
C LEU A 233 -8.64 30.07 -9.73
N VAL A 234 -9.90 30.45 -9.92
CA VAL A 234 -10.42 31.75 -9.47
C VAL A 234 -10.33 31.87 -7.95
N GLU A 235 -10.77 30.84 -7.23
CA GLU A 235 -10.67 30.78 -5.76
C GLU A 235 -9.21 30.91 -5.30
N ALA A 236 -8.30 30.17 -5.94
CA ALA A 236 -6.86 30.24 -5.65
C ALA A 236 -6.27 31.64 -5.90
N TYR A 237 -6.81 32.44 -6.83
CA TYR A 237 -6.39 33.84 -6.99
C TYR A 237 -6.91 34.75 -5.87
N GLU A 238 -8.12 34.50 -5.37
CA GLU A 238 -8.79 35.29 -4.34
C GLU A 238 -8.36 34.94 -2.92
N GLU A 239 -7.77 33.77 -2.72
CA GLU A 239 -7.32 33.24 -1.44
C GLU A 239 -6.32 34.18 -0.74
N LYS A 240 -6.50 34.40 0.56
CA LYS A 240 -5.63 35.28 1.35
C LYS A 240 -4.43 34.50 1.85
N ILE A 241 -3.28 35.17 1.88
CA ILE A 241 -2.05 34.65 2.48
C ILE A 241 -2.16 34.75 4.00
N ASP A 242 -1.73 33.72 4.70
CA ASP A 242 -1.65 33.66 6.15
C ASP A 242 -0.35 32.95 6.60
N GLU A 243 -0.29 32.50 7.87
CA GLU A 243 0.90 31.86 8.44
C GLU A 243 1.16 30.46 7.86
N ASP A 244 0.12 29.77 7.39
CA ASP A 244 0.19 28.40 6.84
C ASP A 244 0.15 28.39 5.30
N TRP A 245 -0.30 29.49 4.67
CA TRP A 245 -0.39 29.64 3.21
C TRP A 245 0.48 30.77 2.69
N SER A 246 1.70 30.45 2.24
CA SER A 246 2.65 31.46 1.77
C SER A 246 2.32 31.97 0.37
N VAL A 247 2.93 33.10 -0.01
CA VAL A 247 2.90 33.62 -1.38
C VAL A 247 3.37 32.56 -2.39
N GLN A 248 4.39 31.77 -2.01
CA GLN A 248 4.97 30.77 -2.87
C GLN A 248 4.03 29.58 -3.08
N ASP A 249 3.39 29.09 -2.01
CA ASP A 249 2.43 27.98 -2.07
C ASP A 249 1.23 28.35 -2.94
N LYS A 250 0.69 29.57 -2.73
CA LYS A 250 -0.35 30.15 -3.58
C LYS A 250 0.05 30.17 -5.05
N GLN A 251 1.26 30.65 -5.35
CA GLN A 251 1.76 30.73 -6.71
C GLN A 251 1.94 29.33 -7.33
N GLN A 252 2.43 28.35 -6.57
CA GLN A 252 2.56 26.97 -7.02
C GLN A 252 1.20 26.33 -7.32
N ASN A 253 0.21 26.51 -6.46
CA ASN A 253 -1.16 26.04 -6.67
C ASN A 253 -1.77 26.61 -7.97
N ILE A 254 -1.67 27.93 -8.17
CA ILE A 254 -2.14 28.60 -9.40
C ILE A 254 -1.45 28.02 -10.65
N ILE A 255 -0.14 27.77 -10.59
CA ILE A 255 0.62 27.18 -11.70
C ILE A 255 0.14 25.75 -11.96
N GLN A 256 -0.05 24.95 -10.92
CA GLN A 256 -0.54 23.58 -11.02
C GLN A 256 -1.92 23.54 -11.69
N LEU A 257 -2.92 24.27 -11.16
CA LEU A 257 -4.27 24.34 -11.72
C LEU A 257 -4.26 24.82 -13.18
N SER A 258 -3.43 25.82 -13.49
CA SER A 258 -3.27 26.32 -14.85
C SER A 258 -2.69 25.27 -15.81
N ASN A 259 -1.80 24.40 -15.33
CA ASN A 259 -1.23 23.31 -16.12
C ASN A 259 -2.23 22.17 -16.31
N GLU A 260 -2.96 21.79 -15.25
CA GLU A 260 -4.03 20.79 -15.32
C GLU A 260 -5.12 21.20 -16.32
N ILE A 261 -5.56 22.46 -16.32
CA ILE A 261 -6.52 22.96 -17.31
C ILE A 261 -6.01 22.77 -18.75
N LYS A 262 -4.73 23.08 -19.02
CA LYS A 262 -4.13 22.90 -20.35
C LYS A 262 -4.03 21.41 -20.72
N GLU A 263 -3.73 20.56 -19.76
CA GLU A 263 -3.70 19.12 -19.94
C GLU A 263 -5.09 18.60 -20.33
N TYR A 264 -6.14 18.96 -19.60
CA TYR A 264 -7.52 18.58 -19.93
C TYR A 264 -7.98 19.07 -21.31
N GLN A 265 -7.60 20.29 -21.70
CA GLN A 265 -7.93 20.84 -23.03
C GLN A 265 -7.40 19.99 -24.19
N THR A 266 -6.26 19.34 -24.00
CA THR A 266 -5.62 18.49 -25.02
C THR A 266 -5.85 16.99 -24.80
N MET A 267 -6.53 16.61 -23.71
CA MET A 267 -6.61 15.23 -23.25
C MET A 267 -7.32 14.31 -24.25
N ILE A 268 -8.46 14.71 -24.81
CA ILE A 268 -9.16 13.86 -25.79
C ILE A 268 -8.31 13.59 -27.02
N GLU A 269 -7.57 14.60 -27.51
CA GLU A 269 -6.68 14.44 -28.66
C GLU A 269 -5.53 13.48 -28.32
N ARG A 270 -4.85 13.70 -27.20
CA ARG A 270 -3.76 12.85 -26.70
C ARG A 270 -4.20 11.40 -26.49
N VAL A 271 -5.29 11.20 -25.76
CA VAL A 271 -5.85 9.87 -25.47
C VAL A 271 -6.31 9.17 -26.76
N SER A 272 -6.92 9.91 -27.70
CA SER A 272 -7.31 9.36 -29.02
C SER A 272 -6.09 8.93 -29.84
N ALA A 273 -4.95 9.62 -29.67
CA ALA A 273 -3.68 9.25 -30.28
C ALA A 273 -2.96 8.09 -29.55
N GLY A 274 -3.56 7.53 -28.48
CA GLY A 274 -2.99 6.43 -27.70
C GLY A 274 -1.95 6.87 -26.66
N VAL A 275 -1.83 8.18 -26.40
CA VAL A 275 -0.98 8.70 -25.34
C VAL A 275 -1.75 8.65 -24.03
N LEU A 276 -1.36 7.74 -23.15
CA LEU A 276 -1.93 7.56 -21.82
C LEU A 276 -0.87 7.78 -20.74
N PRO A 277 -1.27 8.28 -19.57
CA PRO A 277 -0.39 8.31 -18.40
C PRO A 277 -0.08 6.88 -17.98
N GLN A 278 1.15 6.66 -17.51
CA GLN A 278 1.56 5.38 -16.98
C GLN A 278 0.88 5.17 -15.63
N LEU A 279 0.21 4.03 -15.46
CA LEU A 279 -0.29 3.62 -14.15
C LEU A 279 0.90 3.13 -13.32
N THR A 280 1.32 3.95 -12.37
CA THR A 280 2.41 3.60 -11.44
C THR A 280 1.96 2.45 -10.55
N PHE A 281 2.89 1.55 -10.24
CA PHE A 281 2.63 0.40 -9.39
C PHE A 281 3.88 0.08 -8.60
N GLU A 282 3.80 0.31 -7.29
CA GLU A 282 4.87 0.04 -6.33
C GLU A 282 4.22 -0.64 -5.11
N PRO A 283 4.25 -1.97 -5.03
CA PRO A 283 3.68 -2.68 -3.88
C PRO A 283 4.56 -2.41 -2.65
N SER A 284 3.93 -2.18 -1.50
CA SER A 284 4.64 -1.91 -0.25
C SER A 284 4.53 -3.10 0.72
N PRO A 285 5.48 -3.27 1.65
CA PRO A 285 5.40 -4.33 2.65
C PRO A 285 4.17 -4.20 3.55
N GLU A 286 3.56 -5.33 3.89
CA GLU A 286 2.52 -5.43 4.92
C GLU A 286 3.14 -5.75 6.28
N THR A 287 2.61 -5.09 7.31
CA THR A 287 2.97 -5.33 8.69
C THR A 287 2.13 -6.45 9.28
N GLY A 288 2.78 -7.47 9.84
CA GLY A 288 2.12 -8.43 10.72
C GLY A 288 2.24 -8.04 12.21
N CYS A 289 1.33 -8.52 13.05
CA CYS A 289 1.52 -8.44 14.49
C CYS A 289 2.52 -9.51 14.93
N TYR A 290 3.80 -9.16 15.03
CA TYR A 290 4.87 -10.08 15.46
C TYR A 290 5.21 -9.90 16.96
N LEU A 291 4.20 -9.55 17.76
CA LEU A 291 4.33 -9.29 19.20
C LEU A 291 3.93 -10.51 20.01
N PHE A 292 4.88 -11.08 20.74
CA PHE A 292 4.61 -12.14 21.72
C PHE A 292 3.79 -11.61 22.89
N GLY A 293 2.74 -12.34 23.28
CA GLY A 293 1.80 -11.94 24.32
C GLY A 293 0.71 -10.95 23.87
N CYS A 294 0.55 -10.71 22.56
CA CYS A 294 -0.53 -9.88 22.03
C CYS A 294 -1.89 -10.58 22.17
N LYS A 295 -2.76 -10.05 23.04
CA LYS A 295 -4.09 -10.63 23.30
C LYS A 295 -5.03 -10.43 22.12
N ARG A 296 -4.97 -9.27 21.44
CA ARG A 296 -5.81 -8.95 20.28
C ARG A 296 -5.69 -9.98 19.15
N HIS A 297 -4.49 -10.49 18.91
CA HIS A 297 -4.22 -11.51 17.88
C HIS A 297 -3.99 -12.92 18.47
N GLY A 298 -4.22 -13.11 19.76
CA GLY A 298 -4.09 -14.40 20.44
C GLY A 298 -2.67 -14.97 20.46
N HIS A 299 -1.64 -14.12 20.36
CA HIS A 299 -0.25 -14.56 20.36
C HIS A 299 0.19 -14.90 21.80
N PRO A 300 0.67 -16.13 22.05
CA PRO A 300 1.14 -16.51 23.37
C PRO A 300 2.47 -15.80 23.69
N GLU A 301 2.87 -15.87 24.95
CA GLU A 301 4.26 -15.61 25.30
C GLU A 301 5.15 -16.70 24.70
N TYR A 302 6.40 -16.33 24.42
CA TYR A 302 7.40 -17.24 23.89
C TYR A 302 7.89 -18.19 24.99
N GLU A 303 7.78 -19.49 24.72
CA GLU A 303 8.31 -20.56 25.54
C GLU A 303 9.56 -21.16 24.86
N ASP A 304 10.66 -21.26 25.62
CA ASP A 304 11.99 -21.70 25.13
C ASP A 304 12.02 -23.20 24.72
#